data_AF-A0A084FUG9-F1
#
_entry.id   AF-A0A084FUG9-F1
#
_cell.length_a   1.000
_cell.length_b   1.000
_cell.length_c   1.000
_cell.angle_alpha   90.00
_cell.angle_beta   90.00
_cell.angle_gamma   90.00
#
_symmetry.space_group_name_H-M   'P 1'
#
loop_
_entity.id
_entity.type
_entity.pdbx_description
1 polymer ?
#
loop_
_entity_poly.entity_id
_entity_poly.type
_entity_poly.pdbx_seq_one_letter_code
_entity_poly.pdbx_strand_id
1 'polypeptide(L)'
;MTDTQLHEAGGFMPPTPTSMPSPHPSLPGSSQATSSSTSFLSDLPHPRPRALRPGSNKEDMVRNYASGKLMQVSRRYVKKFGTPEPGEEISGYQNFSELCKDLDAVINILWLSGTPSLQIQILLRIASEFTEYVPSFPPEPDATLRLLRKLDHCFASLASGQDLATKEPLPGFENGLNGGMTTTDMVRCRSSVESTRALMFKLLGDTFEDDGRPAGDDDDDDIDVDVDDDDDDDDDMGVGRAAGAGRTNTDVDRIYENTIIALGERLGDGL
;
A
#
# COMPACT_ATOMS: atom_id res chain seq x y z
N MET A 1 -37.27 -14.03 70.11
CA MET A 1 -37.15 -13.90 71.58
C MET A 1 -36.62 -15.24 72.06
N THR A 2 -35.35 -15.46 72.45
CA THR A 2 -34.30 -14.61 73.04
C THR A 2 -32.92 -15.23 72.78
N ASP A 3 -31.90 -14.37 72.66
CA ASP A 3 -30.44 -14.58 72.67
C ASP A 3 -29.87 -15.57 73.70
N THR A 4 -28.69 -16.17 73.41
CA THR A 4 -27.49 -16.16 74.30
C THR A 4 -26.20 -16.56 73.55
N GLN A 5 -25.37 -15.55 73.28
CA GLN A 5 -23.89 -15.41 73.43
C GLN A 5 -22.87 -16.56 73.24
N LEU A 6 -21.97 -16.34 72.26
CA LEU A 6 -20.50 -16.17 72.28
C LEU A 6 -19.61 -16.94 73.29
N HIS A 7 -18.59 -17.61 72.75
CA HIS A 7 -17.25 -17.72 73.35
C HIS A 7 -16.20 -17.12 72.41
N GLU A 8 -15.43 -16.18 72.96
CA GLU A 8 -14.23 -15.56 72.37
C GLU A 8 -13.01 -16.00 73.19
N ALA A 9 -11.88 -16.25 72.49
CA ALA A 9 -10.47 -16.16 72.91
C ALA A 9 -9.65 -17.16 72.04
N GLY A 10 -8.49 -16.87 71.45
CA GLY A 10 -7.59 -15.73 71.47
C GLY A 10 -6.19 -16.21 71.03
N GLY A 11 -5.43 -15.36 70.33
CA GLY A 11 -3.96 -15.49 70.08
C GLY A 11 -3.56 -16.46 68.94
N PHE A 12 -2.62 -16.17 68.04
CA PHE A 12 -1.48 -15.25 68.06
C PHE A 12 -1.16 -14.82 66.61
N MET A 13 -0.94 -13.52 66.40
CA MET A 13 -0.27 -12.98 65.21
C MET A 13 1.24 -12.89 65.49
N PRO A 14 2.13 -13.40 64.63
CA PRO A 14 3.53 -12.98 64.61
C PRO A 14 3.71 -11.66 63.83
N PRO A 15 4.54 -10.71 64.30
CA PRO A 15 4.74 -9.42 63.65
C PRO A 15 6.01 -9.37 62.75
N THR A 16 5.81 -9.03 61.46
CA THR A 16 6.66 -8.18 60.57
C THR A 16 8.13 -8.63 60.27
N PRO A 17 8.92 -7.99 59.36
CA PRO A 17 8.65 -6.94 58.35
C PRO A 17 9.27 -7.22 56.94
N THR A 18 9.02 -6.30 55.99
CA THR A 18 9.83 -5.93 54.78
C THR A 18 9.82 -6.78 53.49
N SER A 19 9.77 -6.03 52.37
CA SER A 19 10.08 -6.38 50.97
C SER A 19 9.05 -7.22 50.22
N MET A 20 8.49 -6.89 49.05
CA MET A 20 8.62 -5.82 48.04
C MET A 20 7.33 -5.88 47.17
N PRO A 21 6.90 -4.80 46.52
CA PRO A 21 5.78 -4.85 45.57
C PRO A 21 6.14 -5.66 44.32
N SER A 22 5.26 -6.59 43.93
CA SER A 22 5.37 -7.42 42.74
C SER A 22 5.55 -6.58 41.47
N PRO A 23 6.51 -6.89 40.59
CA PRO A 23 6.73 -6.13 39.38
C PRO A 23 5.63 -6.41 38.36
N HIS A 24 5.05 -5.32 37.86
CA HIS A 24 4.27 -5.24 36.64
C HIS A 24 5.02 -5.91 35.47
N PRO A 25 4.38 -6.77 34.65
CA PRO A 25 5.00 -7.26 33.43
C PRO A 25 5.08 -6.10 32.42
N SER A 26 6.22 -5.41 32.41
CA SER A 26 6.63 -4.55 31.30
C SER A 26 6.86 -5.43 30.07
N LEU A 27 6.03 -5.25 29.04
CA LEU A 27 6.29 -5.80 27.72
C LEU A 27 7.60 -5.18 27.17
N PRO A 28 8.50 -5.99 26.59
CA PRO A 28 9.80 -5.53 26.13
C PRO A 28 9.69 -4.58 24.94
N GLY A 29 10.50 -3.52 25.00
CA GLY A 29 10.73 -2.61 23.90
C GLY A 29 11.30 -3.31 22.68
N SER A 30 10.91 -2.79 21.53
CA SER A 30 11.73 -2.60 20.33
C SER A 30 12.82 -3.64 20.12
N SER A 31 12.44 -4.87 19.77
CA SER A 31 13.34 -5.77 19.07
C SER A 31 13.58 -5.21 17.68
N GLN A 32 14.79 -4.71 17.48
CA GLN A 32 15.42 -4.42 16.20
C GLN A 32 15.27 -5.65 15.29
N ALA A 33 14.30 -5.61 14.38
CA ALA A 33 14.11 -6.64 13.38
C ALA A 33 15.10 -6.37 12.24
N THR A 34 16.10 -7.23 12.12
CA THR A 34 16.87 -7.40 10.88
C THR A 34 15.95 -8.06 9.85
N SER A 35 15.18 -7.23 9.14
CA SER A 35 14.30 -7.68 8.05
C SER A 35 14.56 -6.84 6.81
N SER A 36 15.64 -7.17 6.11
CA SER A 36 15.82 -6.81 4.70
C SER A 36 14.62 -7.34 3.89
N SER A 37 13.82 -6.40 3.34
CA SER A 37 12.65 -6.55 2.44
C SER A 37 11.23 -6.29 2.99
N THR A 38 11.06 -5.68 4.17
CA THR A 38 9.71 -5.34 4.71
C THR A 38 9.45 -3.85 4.97
N SER A 39 10.43 -2.98 4.71
CA SER A 39 10.41 -1.57 5.11
C SER A 39 9.43 -0.65 4.35
N PHE A 40 8.64 -1.16 3.41
CA PHE A 40 7.68 -0.35 2.62
C PHE A 40 6.21 -0.77 2.81
N LEU A 41 5.93 -1.80 3.62
CA LEU A 41 4.57 -2.28 3.92
C LEU A 41 3.88 -1.47 5.05
N SER A 42 4.58 -0.46 5.60
CA SER A 42 4.21 0.22 6.86
C SER A 42 3.42 1.52 6.69
N ASP A 43 2.98 1.87 5.48
CA ASP A 43 2.38 3.20 5.22
C ASP A 43 0.84 3.19 5.17
N LEU A 44 0.20 2.04 5.43
CA LEU A 44 -1.23 1.97 5.69
C LEU A 44 -1.50 2.13 7.20
N PRO A 45 -2.51 2.92 7.60
CA PRO A 45 -2.87 3.03 9.00
C PRO A 45 -3.40 1.70 9.54
N HIS A 46 -3.20 1.43 10.82
CA HIS A 46 -3.80 0.24 11.42
C HIS A 46 -5.34 0.32 11.36
N PRO A 47 -6.04 -0.70 10.83
CA PRO A 47 -7.49 -0.71 10.76
C PRO A 47 -8.14 -0.53 12.14
N ARG A 48 -9.34 0.05 12.16
CA ARG A 48 -10.12 0.11 13.41
C ARG A 48 -10.47 -1.29 13.90
N PRO A 49 -10.62 -1.52 15.22
CA PRO A 49 -10.88 -2.86 15.77
C PRO A 49 -12.25 -3.45 15.39
N ARG A 50 -13.18 -2.63 14.89
CA ARG A 50 -14.50 -3.07 14.46
C ARG A 50 -14.95 -2.27 13.25
N ALA A 51 -15.53 -2.97 12.28
CA ALA A 51 -16.16 -2.36 11.12
C ALA A 51 -17.19 -1.31 11.53
N LEU A 52 -17.32 -0.26 10.70
CA LEU A 52 -18.43 0.67 10.83
C LEU A 52 -19.75 -0.08 10.69
N ARG A 53 -20.73 0.32 11.50
CA ARG A 53 -22.06 -0.27 11.43
C ARG A 53 -22.73 0.16 10.11
N PRO A 54 -23.31 -0.78 9.35
CA PRO A 54 -24.12 -0.48 8.17
C PRO A 54 -25.14 0.63 8.44
N GLY A 55 -25.12 1.69 7.62
CA GLY A 55 -26.03 2.83 7.71
C GLY A 55 -25.78 3.77 8.91
N SER A 56 -24.59 3.70 9.52
CA SER A 56 -24.23 4.64 10.59
C SER A 56 -23.70 5.96 10.05
N ASN A 57 -23.90 7.05 10.79
CA ASN A 57 -23.35 8.37 10.44
C ASN A 57 -21.84 8.33 10.15
N LYS A 58 -21.08 7.48 10.85
CA LYS A 58 -19.63 7.35 10.61
C LYS A 58 -19.33 6.70 9.26
N GLU A 59 -20.12 5.71 8.85
CA GLU A 59 -20.00 5.10 7.53
C GLU A 59 -20.36 6.11 6.44
N ASP A 60 -21.47 6.85 6.62
CA ASP A 60 -21.89 7.88 5.67
C ASP A 60 -20.84 8.98 5.52
N MET A 61 -20.20 9.39 6.62
CA MET A 61 -19.08 10.34 6.57
C MET A 61 -17.92 9.82 5.73
N VAL A 62 -17.51 8.57 5.89
CA VAL A 62 -16.42 7.97 5.08
C VAL A 62 -16.83 7.87 3.62
N ARG A 63 -18.07 7.42 3.35
CA ARG A 63 -18.63 7.32 2.00
C ARG A 63 -18.67 8.68 1.31
N ASN A 64 -19.15 9.72 2.00
CA ASN A 64 -19.23 11.08 1.47
C ASN A 64 -17.84 11.70 1.27
N TYR A 65 -16.92 11.48 2.21
CA TYR A 65 -15.53 11.91 2.08
C TYR A 65 -14.88 11.29 0.83
N ALA A 66 -14.94 9.96 0.71
CA ALA A 66 -14.35 9.26 -0.43
C ALA A 66 -15.00 9.70 -1.75
N SER A 67 -16.33 9.79 -1.80
CA SER A 67 -17.05 10.23 -3.01
C SER A 67 -16.70 11.66 -3.40
N GLY A 68 -16.63 12.57 -2.43
CA GLY A 68 -16.24 13.96 -2.65
C GLY A 68 -14.79 14.09 -3.11
N LYS A 69 -13.87 13.32 -2.52
CA LYS A 69 -12.46 13.30 -2.93
C LYS A 69 -12.25 12.71 -4.32
N LEU A 70 -12.91 11.61 -4.66
CA LEU A 70 -12.82 11.06 -6.02
C LEU A 70 -13.45 11.99 -7.08
N MET A 71 -14.51 12.74 -6.74
CA MET A 71 -15.03 13.78 -7.62
C MET A 71 -14.04 14.94 -7.80
N GLN A 72 -13.32 15.32 -6.74
CA GLN A 72 -12.24 16.31 -6.85
C GLN A 72 -11.10 15.78 -7.74
N VAL A 73 -10.71 14.52 -7.57
CA VAL A 73 -9.69 13.84 -8.39
C VAL A 73 -10.08 13.88 -9.86
N SER A 74 -11.31 13.46 -10.20
CA SER A 74 -11.76 13.46 -11.60
C SER A 74 -11.81 14.88 -12.18
N ARG A 75 -12.27 15.88 -11.40
CA ARG A 75 -12.27 17.29 -11.83
C ARG A 75 -10.86 17.81 -12.09
N ARG A 76 -9.90 17.54 -11.19
CA ARG A 76 -8.50 17.93 -11.36
C ARG A 76 -7.85 17.23 -12.55
N TYR A 77 -8.18 15.96 -12.78
CA TYR A 77 -7.74 15.20 -13.94
C TYR A 77 -8.22 15.84 -15.25
N VAL A 78 -9.52 16.12 -15.39
CA VAL A 78 -10.04 16.77 -16.60
C VAL A 78 -9.41 18.14 -16.83
N LYS A 79 -9.21 18.92 -15.76
CA LYS A 79 -8.60 20.25 -15.86
C LYS A 79 -7.15 20.26 -16.33
N LYS A 80 -6.41 19.16 -16.17
CA LYS A 80 -5.04 19.04 -16.70
C LYS A 80 -4.98 19.25 -18.22
N PHE A 81 -6.05 18.90 -18.94
CA PHE A 81 -6.13 19.07 -20.40
C PHE A 81 -6.69 20.45 -20.82
N GLY A 82 -7.12 21.27 -19.87
CA GLY A 82 -7.66 22.61 -20.11
C GLY A 82 -6.61 23.70 -19.96
N THR A 83 -6.90 24.89 -20.48
CA THR A 83 -6.11 26.09 -20.23
C THR A 83 -6.38 26.62 -18.81
N PRO A 84 -5.35 26.94 -18.01
CA PRO A 84 -5.55 27.49 -16.67
C PRO A 84 -6.19 28.89 -16.76
N GLU A 85 -7.40 29.03 -16.23
CA GLU A 85 -8.09 30.32 -16.20
C GLU A 85 -7.67 31.13 -14.96
N PRO A 86 -7.38 32.44 -15.10
CA PRO A 86 -7.04 33.29 -13.96
C PRO A 86 -8.22 33.40 -12.99
N GLY A 87 -8.03 32.94 -11.74
CA GLY A 87 -9.04 33.01 -10.68
C GLY A 87 -9.75 31.70 -10.35
N GLU A 88 -9.37 30.59 -11.00
CA GLU A 88 -9.92 29.27 -10.63
C GLU A 88 -9.31 28.72 -9.34
N GLU A 89 -10.19 28.34 -8.41
CA GLU A 89 -9.81 27.74 -7.11
C GLU A 89 -9.23 26.32 -7.23
N ILE A 90 -9.54 25.61 -8.33
CA ILE A 90 -9.12 24.22 -8.53
C ILE A 90 -8.18 24.15 -9.73
N SER A 91 -6.90 23.90 -9.47
CA SER A 91 -5.88 23.62 -10.48
C SER A 91 -5.93 22.17 -10.95
N GLY A 92 -5.63 21.96 -12.23
CA GLY A 92 -5.35 20.63 -12.78
C GLY A 92 -4.15 19.96 -12.11
N TYR A 93 -3.97 18.66 -12.36
CA TYR A 93 -2.78 17.95 -11.91
C TYR A 93 -1.56 18.32 -12.76
N GLN A 94 -0.46 18.68 -12.09
CA GLN A 94 0.80 19.01 -12.76
C GLN A 94 1.67 17.77 -13.03
N ASN A 95 1.55 16.77 -12.18
CA ASN A 95 2.36 15.55 -12.18
C ASN A 95 1.53 14.37 -11.65
N PHE A 96 2.03 13.15 -11.84
CA PHE A 96 1.30 11.97 -11.40
C PHE A 96 1.37 11.79 -9.88
N SER A 97 2.45 12.24 -9.23
CA SER A 97 2.64 12.21 -7.79
C SER A 97 1.50 12.89 -7.02
N GLU A 98 1.02 14.03 -7.49
CA GLU A 98 -0.13 14.72 -6.88
C GLU A 98 -1.41 13.89 -6.95
N LEU A 99 -1.67 13.25 -8.09
CA LEU A 99 -2.81 12.35 -8.25
C LEU A 99 -2.67 11.14 -7.33
N CYS A 100 -1.49 10.52 -7.27
CA CYS A 100 -1.22 9.43 -6.35
C CYS A 100 -1.43 9.84 -4.88
N LYS A 101 -1.02 11.05 -4.47
CA LYS A 101 -1.25 11.57 -3.11
C LYS A 101 -2.74 11.74 -2.79
N ASP A 102 -3.51 12.26 -3.73
CA ASP A 102 -4.96 12.44 -3.55
C ASP A 102 -5.68 11.07 -3.45
N LEU A 103 -5.29 10.09 -4.27
CA LEU A 103 -5.80 8.71 -4.15
C LEU A 103 -5.34 8.02 -2.86
N ASP A 104 -4.08 8.20 -2.47
CA ASP A 104 -3.48 7.65 -1.25
C ASP A 104 -4.26 8.09 0.00
N ALA A 105 -4.61 9.37 0.09
CA ALA A 105 -5.42 9.90 1.17
C ALA A 105 -6.80 9.23 1.27
N VAL A 106 -7.41 8.86 0.14
CA VAL A 106 -8.69 8.12 0.12
C VAL A 106 -8.47 6.68 0.58
N ILE A 107 -7.44 6.00 0.08
CA ILE A 107 -7.10 4.63 0.46
C ILE A 107 -6.84 4.53 1.97
N ASN A 108 -6.05 5.43 2.55
CA ASN A 108 -5.72 5.40 3.98
C ASN A 108 -6.99 5.52 4.85
N ILE A 109 -7.92 6.41 4.49
CA ILE A 109 -9.20 6.59 5.23
C ILE A 109 -10.12 5.40 5.03
N LEU A 110 -10.20 4.85 3.82
CA LEU A 110 -10.97 3.63 3.55
C LEU A 110 -10.41 2.46 4.36
N TRP A 111 -9.11 2.24 4.35
CA TRP A 111 -8.45 1.17 5.08
C TRP A 111 -8.69 1.30 6.59
N LEU A 112 -8.50 2.51 7.15
CA LEU A 112 -8.80 2.81 8.55
C LEU A 112 -10.26 2.52 8.93
N SER A 113 -11.22 2.68 8.01
CA SER A 113 -12.64 2.42 8.30
C SER A 113 -12.93 0.99 8.75
N GLY A 114 -12.14 0.02 8.28
CA GLY A 114 -12.33 -1.39 8.58
C GLY A 114 -13.67 -1.94 8.10
N THR A 115 -14.30 -1.34 7.08
CA THR A 115 -15.61 -1.78 6.56
C THR A 115 -15.46 -2.39 5.16
N PRO A 116 -15.38 -3.72 5.04
CA PRO A 116 -15.05 -4.39 3.78
C PRO A 116 -16.00 -4.03 2.63
N SER A 117 -17.31 -4.00 2.88
CA SER A 117 -18.31 -3.66 1.85
C SER A 117 -18.12 -2.28 1.24
N LEU A 118 -17.65 -1.31 2.03
CA LEU A 118 -17.32 0.05 1.58
C LEU A 118 -15.95 0.09 0.90
N GLN A 119 -14.96 -0.57 1.50
CA GLN A 119 -13.59 -0.64 1.00
C GLN A 119 -13.53 -1.28 -0.39
N ILE A 120 -14.11 -2.47 -0.57
CA ILE A 120 -14.02 -3.26 -1.82
C ILE A 120 -14.51 -2.43 -3.01
N GLN A 121 -15.71 -1.87 -2.91
CA GLN A 121 -16.33 -1.16 -4.04
C GLN A 121 -15.57 0.11 -4.41
N ILE A 122 -15.07 0.86 -3.42
CA ILE A 122 -14.36 2.11 -3.69
C ILE A 122 -12.92 1.84 -4.14
N LEU A 123 -12.24 0.84 -3.58
CA LEU A 123 -10.90 0.45 -4.04
C LEU A 123 -10.92 -0.06 -5.49
N LEU A 124 -11.93 -0.85 -5.88
CA LEU A 124 -12.11 -1.27 -7.28
C LEU A 124 -12.30 -0.09 -8.22
N ARG A 125 -13.05 0.93 -7.78
CA ARG A 125 -13.20 2.19 -8.52
C ARG A 125 -11.87 2.94 -8.65
N ILE A 126 -11.11 3.06 -7.54
CA ILE A 126 -9.78 3.70 -7.54
C ILE A 126 -8.83 2.98 -8.49
N ALA A 127 -8.80 1.65 -8.47
CA ALA A 127 -7.97 0.87 -9.38
C ALA A 127 -8.34 1.15 -10.85
N SER A 128 -9.64 1.21 -11.16
CA SER A 128 -10.12 1.53 -12.52
C SER A 128 -9.72 2.95 -12.96
N GLU A 129 -9.96 3.96 -12.12
CA GLU A 129 -9.60 5.36 -12.39
C GLU A 129 -8.07 5.52 -12.53
N PHE A 130 -7.29 4.81 -11.69
CA PHE A 130 -5.84 4.79 -11.79
C PHE A 130 -5.37 4.29 -13.17
N THR A 131 -5.88 3.14 -13.62
CA THR A 131 -5.51 2.56 -14.92
C THR A 131 -5.87 3.49 -16.08
N GLU A 132 -6.98 4.23 -15.97
CA GLU A 132 -7.40 5.21 -16.97
C GLU A 132 -6.49 6.45 -16.99
N TYR A 133 -6.10 6.95 -15.82
CA TYR A 133 -5.42 8.24 -15.70
C TYR A 133 -3.93 8.16 -15.95
N VAL A 134 -3.28 7.07 -15.53
CA VAL A 134 -1.82 6.92 -15.56
C VAL A 134 -1.18 7.14 -16.94
N PRO A 135 -1.73 6.69 -18.09
CA PRO A 135 -1.09 6.88 -19.40
C PRO A 135 -1.03 8.34 -19.84
N SER A 136 -1.83 9.22 -19.22
CA SER A 136 -1.83 10.63 -19.58
C SER A 136 -0.67 11.41 -18.97
N PHE A 137 0.08 10.83 -18.04
CA PHE A 137 1.18 11.49 -17.33
C PHE A 137 2.53 10.94 -17.78
N PRO A 138 3.60 11.75 -17.68
CA PRO A 138 4.96 11.23 -17.71
C PRO A 138 5.14 10.12 -16.66
N PRO A 139 5.91 9.06 -16.94
CA PRO A 139 6.14 7.97 -15.99
C PRO A 139 6.78 8.47 -14.68
N GLU A 140 6.16 8.11 -13.55
CA GLU A 140 6.70 8.37 -12.21
C GLU A 140 6.72 7.08 -11.38
N PRO A 141 7.72 6.20 -11.58
CA PRO A 141 7.79 4.87 -10.98
C PRO A 141 7.57 4.88 -9.46
N ASP A 142 8.25 5.76 -8.72
CA ASP A 142 8.21 5.74 -7.25
C ASP A 142 6.82 6.04 -6.69
N ALA A 143 6.12 7.03 -7.24
CA ALA A 143 4.77 7.38 -6.80
C ALA A 143 3.76 6.29 -7.19
N THR A 144 3.89 5.81 -8.42
CA THR A 144 3.06 4.76 -9.02
C THR A 144 3.16 3.45 -8.24
N LEU A 145 4.37 2.93 -8.05
CA LEU A 145 4.62 1.67 -7.37
C LEU A 145 4.23 1.73 -5.89
N ARG A 146 4.43 2.87 -5.21
CA ARG A 146 3.99 3.05 -3.82
C ARG A 146 2.47 2.89 -3.68
N LEU A 147 1.70 3.53 -4.57
CA LEU A 147 0.24 3.44 -4.54
C LEU A 147 -0.23 2.02 -4.88
N LEU A 148 0.35 1.40 -5.91
CA LEU A 148 0.01 0.03 -6.33
C LEU A 148 0.30 -1.00 -5.23
N ARG A 149 1.40 -0.86 -4.48
CA ARG A 149 1.69 -1.72 -3.33
C ARG A 149 0.63 -1.61 -2.23
N LYS A 150 0.09 -0.41 -1.98
CA LYS A 150 -1.02 -0.24 -1.01
C LYS A 150 -2.30 -0.90 -1.51
N LEU A 151 -2.64 -0.72 -2.80
CA LEU A 151 -3.79 -1.38 -3.41
C LEU A 151 -3.64 -2.90 -3.38
N ASP A 152 -2.45 -3.43 -3.69
CA ASP A 152 -2.13 -4.85 -3.61
C ASP A 152 -2.33 -5.40 -2.18
N HIS A 153 -1.77 -4.71 -1.18
CA HIS A 153 -1.98 -5.07 0.22
C HIS A 153 -3.48 -5.07 0.58
N CYS A 154 -4.23 -4.04 0.20
CA CYS A 154 -5.64 -3.92 0.53
C CYS A 154 -6.47 -5.04 -0.10
N PHE A 155 -6.33 -5.27 -1.41
CA PHE A 155 -7.11 -6.28 -2.12
C PHE A 155 -6.78 -7.69 -1.65
N ALA A 156 -5.50 -8.03 -1.49
CA ALA A 156 -5.09 -9.34 -1.02
C ALA A 156 -5.53 -9.62 0.42
N SER A 157 -5.46 -8.60 1.30
CA SER A 157 -5.95 -8.72 2.67
C SER A 157 -7.48 -8.86 2.72
N LEU A 158 -8.22 -8.14 1.87
CA LEU A 158 -9.67 -8.28 1.76
C LEU A 158 -10.12 -9.60 1.14
N ALA A 159 -9.34 -10.16 0.21
CA ALA A 159 -9.59 -11.47 -0.39
C ALA A 159 -9.36 -12.60 0.63
N SER A 160 -8.34 -12.48 1.47
CA SER A 160 -8.01 -13.47 2.51
C SER A 160 -8.76 -13.28 3.84
N GLY A 161 -9.33 -12.09 4.08
CA GLY A 161 -10.03 -11.75 5.32
C GLY A 161 -9.13 -11.47 6.53
N GLN A 162 -7.84 -11.34 6.30
CA GLN A 162 -6.82 -11.05 7.31
C GLN A 162 -5.80 -10.06 6.76
N ASP A 163 -5.23 -9.22 7.61
CA ASP A 163 -4.16 -8.30 7.24
C ASP A 163 -2.92 -9.12 6.85
N LEU A 164 -2.38 -8.89 5.64
CA LEU A 164 -1.24 -9.66 5.15
C LEU A 164 0.04 -9.45 5.96
N ALA A 165 0.22 -8.28 6.57
CA ALA A 165 1.41 -7.92 7.33
C ALA A 165 1.31 -8.41 8.78
N THR A 166 0.18 -8.19 9.46
CA THR A 166 0.02 -8.55 10.87
C THR A 166 -0.53 -9.96 11.07
N LYS A 167 -1.15 -10.55 10.03
CA LYS A 167 -1.92 -11.80 10.10
C LYS A 167 -3.13 -11.75 11.04
N GLU A 168 -3.56 -10.55 11.43
CA GLU A 168 -4.75 -10.36 12.25
C GLU A 168 -6.02 -10.41 11.39
N PRO A 169 -7.13 -10.98 11.89
CA PRO A 169 -8.38 -10.99 11.15
C PRO A 169 -8.87 -9.55 10.92
N LEU A 170 -9.28 -9.26 9.69
CA LEU A 170 -9.79 -7.94 9.38
C LEU A 170 -11.16 -7.70 10.02
N PRO A 171 -11.47 -6.45 10.40
CA PRO A 171 -12.79 -6.10 10.89
C PRO A 171 -13.85 -6.35 9.81
N GLY A 172 -15.02 -6.85 10.19
CA GLY A 172 -16.07 -7.23 9.24
C GLY A 172 -15.97 -8.68 8.73
N PHE A 173 -14.95 -9.43 9.13
CA PHE A 173 -14.78 -10.86 8.82
C PHE A 173 -15.09 -11.76 10.03
N GLU A 174 -15.84 -11.27 11.03
CA GLU A 174 -16.16 -12.03 12.24
C GLU A 174 -16.98 -13.30 11.93
N ASN A 175 -17.76 -13.27 10.84
CA ASN A 175 -18.55 -14.40 10.34
C ASN A 175 -17.85 -15.16 9.21
N GLY A 176 -16.52 -15.04 9.12
CA GLY A 176 -15.70 -15.59 8.05
C GLY A 176 -15.74 -14.74 6.78
N LEU A 177 -15.43 -15.39 5.65
CA LEU A 177 -15.16 -14.72 4.37
C LEU A 177 -16.39 -14.12 3.67
N ASN A 178 -17.59 -14.34 4.22
CA ASN A 178 -18.85 -13.86 3.65
C ASN A 178 -18.98 -12.33 3.72
N GLY A 179 -18.25 -11.67 4.62
CA GLY A 179 -18.19 -10.21 4.72
C GLY A 179 -17.21 -9.57 3.73
N GLY A 180 -16.39 -10.37 3.04
CA GLY A 180 -15.36 -9.90 2.11
C GLY A 180 -15.83 -9.82 0.66
N MET A 181 -14.89 -10.05 -0.27
CA MET A 181 -15.17 -10.01 -1.71
C MET A 181 -16.13 -11.13 -2.14
N THR A 182 -17.18 -10.74 -2.87
CA THR A 182 -18.04 -11.69 -3.59
C THR A 182 -17.31 -12.28 -4.80
N THR A 183 -17.80 -13.38 -5.37
CA THR A 183 -17.24 -13.94 -6.61
C THR A 183 -17.18 -12.90 -7.74
N THR A 184 -18.22 -12.07 -7.86
CA THR A 184 -18.23 -10.97 -8.83
C THR A 184 -17.15 -9.93 -8.55
N ASP A 185 -16.96 -9.53 -7.29
CA ASP A 185 -15.91 -8.59 -6.92
C ASP A 185 -14.52 -9.18 -7.20
N MET A 186 -14.31 -10.48 -6.92
CA MET A 186 -13.04 -11.17 -7.17
C MET A 186 -12.69 -11.20 -8.66
N VAL A 187 -13.65 -11.54 -9.53
CA VAL A 187 -13.43 -11.55 -10.98
C VAL A 187 -13.14 -10.15 -11.51
N ARG A 188 -13.86 -9.13 -11.01
CA ARG A 188 -13.61 -7.73 -11.36
C ARG A 188 -12.24 -7.26 -10.88
N CYS A 189 -11.87 -7.60 -9.65
CA CYS A 189 -10.57 -7.30 -9.09
C CYS A 189 -9.46 -7.91 -9.94
N ARG A 190 -9.55 -9.22 -10.24
CA ARG A 190 -8.60 -9.94 -11.09
C ARG A 190 -8.41 -9.27 -12.45
N SER A 191 -9.50 -9.03 -13.17
CA SER A 191 -9.43 -8.37 -14.48
C SER A 191 -8.80 -6.97 -14.40
N SER A 192 -9.11 -6.21 -13.35
CA SER A 192 -8.54 -4.87 -13.12
C SER A 192 -7.04 -4.93 -12.80
N VAL A 193 -6.59 -5.84 -11.94
CA VAL A 193 -5.17 -5.94 -11.55
C VAL A 193 -4.31 -6.48 -12.69
N GLU A 194 -4.80 -7.46 -13.46
CA GLU A 194 -4.12 -7.99 -14.64
C GLU A 194 -3.96 -6.89 -15.71
N SER A 195 -5.03 -6.13 -15.98
CA SER A 195 -4.97 -4.99 -16.91
C SER A 195 -4.00 -3.91 -16.45
N THR A 196 -4.00 -3.59 -15.15
CA THR A 196 -3.07 -2.59 -14.60
C THR A 196 -1.63 -3.07 -14.68
N ARG A 197 -1.35 -4.35 -14.35
CA ARG A 197 -0.01 -4.93 -14.42
C ARG A 197 0.54 -4.88 -15.85
N ALA A 198 -0.25 -5.28 -16.84
CA ALA A 198 0.14 -5.23 -18.25
C ALA A 198 0.43 -3.79 -18.71
N LEU A 199 -0.40 -2.82 -18.29
CA LEU A 199 -0.19 -1.41 -18.59
C LEU A 199 1.09 -0.87 -17.96
N MET A 200 1.35 -1.20 -16.68
CA MET A 200 2.55 -0.74 -15.98
C MET A 200 3.81 -1.36 -16.58
N PHE A 201 3.77 -2.63 -16.97
CA PHE A 201 4.88 -3.29 -17.66
C PHE A 201 5.23 -2.55 -18.96
N LYS A 202 4.23 -2.11 -19.73
CA LYS A 202 4.45 -1.30 -20.93
C LYS A 202 5.00 0.09 -20.60
N LEU A 203 4.32 0.84 -19.72
CA LEU A 203 4.67 2.23 -19.45
C LEU A 203 6.03 2.40 -18.77
N LEU A 204 6.41 1.41 -17.95
CA LEU A 204 7.59 1.51 -17.11
C LEU A 204 8.73 0.58 -17.59
N GLY A 205 8.42 -0.49 -18.33
CA GLY A 205 9.43 -1.27 -19.05
C GLY A 205 10.17 -0.41 -20.07
N ASP A 206 9.44 0.35 -20.90
CA ASP A 206 10.01 1.26 -21.89
C ASP A 206 10.96 2.29 -21.25
N THR A 207 10.66 2.79 -20.04
CA THR A 207 11.54 3.74 -19.35
C THR A 207 12.84 3.14 -18.83
N PHE A 208 12.86 1.84 -18.49
CA PHE A 208 14.08 1.19 -18.00
C PHE A 208 14.99 0.70 -19.12
N GLU A 209 14.44 0.52 -20.32
CA GLU A 209 15.23 0.16 -21.51
C GLU A 209 15.92 1.39 -22.15
N ASP A 210 15.32 2.59 -22.04
CA ASP A 210 15.83 3.85 -22.58
C ASP A 210 16.99 4.46 -21.75
N ASP A 211 16.96 4.30 -20.42
CA ASP A 211 18.01 4.79 -19.51
C ASP A 211 19.37 4.06 -19.62
N GLY A 212 19.52 3.12 -20.57
CA GLY A 212 20.66 2.22 -20.72
C GLY A 212 21.39 2.28 -22.06
N ARG A 213 20.99 3.14 -23.01
CA ARG A 213 21.73 3.30 -24.28
C ARG A 213 22.05 4.78 -24.48
N PRO A 214 23.32 5.19 -24.65
CA PRO A 214 23.55 6.42 -25.37
C PRO A 214 22.92 6.21 -26.74
N ALA A 215 22.07 7.13 -27.17
CA ALA A 215 21.75 7.29 -28.57
C ALA A 215 23.07 7.63 -29.27
N GLY A 216 23.83 6.59 -29.63
CA GLY A 216 24.92 6.70 -30.58
C GLY A 216 24.27 7.01 -31.91
N ASP A 217 24.44 8.27 -32.33
CA ASP A 217 24.36 8.64 -33.74
C ASP A 217 25.12 7.58 -34.53
N ASP A 218 24.40 6.86 -35.39
CA ASP A 218 24.98 6.33 -36.61
C ASP A 218 25.30 7.54 -37.50
N ASP A 219 26.42 8.22 -37.25
CA ASP A 219 27.07 9.06 -38.24
C ASP A 219 28.48 8.50 -38.46
N ASP A 220 28.56 7.69 -39.53
CA ASP A 220 29.78 7.47 -40.30
C ASP A 220 30.46 8.82 -40.56
N ASP A 221 31.67 9.03 -40.03
CA ASP A 221 32.65 9.90 -40.67
C ASP A 221 34.06 9.44 -40.28
N ASP A 222 34.73 8.84 -41.26
CA ASP A 222 36.15 8.50 -41.27
C ASP A 222 37.03 9.71 -40.94
N ILE A 223 37.72 9.69 -39.79
CA ILE A 223 38.90 10.53 -39.57
C ILE A 223 40.01 9.68 -38.95
N ASP A 224 40.94 9.27 -39.81
CA ASP A 224 42.28 8.82 -39.45
C ASP A 224 42.99 9.88 -38.60
N VAL A 225 43.34 9.53 -37.37
CA VAL A 225 44.39 10.21 -36.60
C VAL A 225 45.24 9.17 -35.87
N ASP A 226 46.36 8.85 -36.50
CA ASP A 226 47.52 8.20 -35.88
C ASP A 226 48.05 9.04 -34.71
N VAL A 227 48.04 8.48 -33.49
CA VAL A 227 49.05 8.77 -32.46
C VAL A 227 49.31 7.51 -31.64
N ASP A 228 50.58 7.11 -31.67
CA ASP A 228 51.24 6.02 -30.95
C ASP A 228 51.19 6.11 -29.40
N ASP A 229 51.07 4.92 -28.80
CA ASP A 229 51.77 4.37 -27.61
C ASP A 229 51.50 4.95 -26.19
N ASP A 230 50.76 4.18 -25.38
CA ASP A 230 51.30 3.52 -24.17
C ASP A 230 50.19 2.65 -23.52
N ASP A 231 50.42 1.34 -23.49
CA ASP A 231 49.57 0.30 -22.88
C ASP A 231 49.74 0.17 -21.35
N ASP A 232 48.70 -0.44 -20.76
CA ASP A 232 48.58 -1.13 -19.46
C ASP A 232 47.96 -0.40 -18.25
N ASP A 233 46.63 -0.54 -18.18
CA ASP A 233 45.82 -1.18 -17.13
C ASP A 233 46.09 -0.87 -15.64
N ASP A 234 45.09 -0.26 -14.98
CA ASP A 234 44.28 -1.02 -14.01
C ASP A 234 43.01 -0.26 -13.59
N ASP A 235 41.92 -1.01 -13.59
CA ASP A 235 40.54 -0.69 -13.26
C ASP A 235 40.33 -0.01 -11.89
N ASP A 236 39.61 1.12 -11.86
CA ASP A 236 38.62 1.39 -10.81
C ASP A 236 37.52 2.31 -11.36
N MET A 237 36.66 1.72 -12.19
CA MET A 237 35.38 2.31 -12.58
C MET A 237 34.54 2.52 -11.33
N GLY A 238 34.47 3.78 -10.89
CA GLY A 238 33.59 4.26 -9.84
C GLY A 238 32.15 3.76 -10.03
N VAL A 239 31.82 2.69 -9.32
CA VAL A 239 30.51 2.07 -9.23
C VAL A 239 29.53 3.07 -8.62
N GLY A 240 28.83 3.80 -9.48
CA GLY A 240 28.11 4.99 -9.04
C GLY A 240 26.82 5.32 -9.75
N ARG A 241 26.07 4.36 -10.35
CA ARG A 241 24.61 4.50 -10.59
C ARG A 241 23.82 3.32 -11.17
N ALA A 242 24.39 2.14 -11.39
CA ALA A 242 23.62 0.98 -11.88
C ALA A 242 22.72 0.31 -10.81
N ALA A 243 22.83 0.70 -9.53
CA ALA A 243 22.06 0.09 -8.44
C ALA A 243 20.58 0.54 -8.34
N GLY A 244 20.16 1.50 -9.17
CA GLY A 244 18.78 2.02 -9.19
C GLY A 244 17.86 1.29 -10.16
N ALA A 245 18.29 1.09 -11.40
CA ALA A 245 17.47 0.54 -12.49
C ALA A 245 17.10 -0.94 -12.28
N GLY A 246 17.98 -1.74 -11.66
CA GLY A 246 17.67 -3.15 -11.34
C GLY A 246 16.61 -3.31 -10.24
N ARG A 247 16.48 -2.34 -9.33
CA ARG A 247 15.50 -2.38 -8.24
C ARG A 247 14.09 -2.15 -8.77
N THR A 248 13.94 -1.22 -9.70
CA THR A 248 12.62 -0.83 -10.22
C THR A 248 12.06 -1.84 -11.21
N ASN A 249 12.88 -2.49 -12.06
CA ASN A 249 12.39 -3.55 -12.94
C ASN A 249 11.86 -4.76 -12.15
N THR A 250 12.59 -5.17 -11.11
CA THR A 250 12.14 -6.22 -10.16
C THR A 250 10.84 -5.82 -9.45
N ASP A 251 10.63 -4.53 -9.18
CA ASP A 251 9.43 -4.02 -8.53
C ASP A 251 8.21 -4.00 -9.45
N VAL A 252 8.39 -3.86 -10.77
CA VAL A 252 7.31 -3.96 -11.76
C VAL A 252 6.76 -5.38 -11.85
N ASP A 253 7.64 -6.37 -11.83
CA ASP A 253 7.24 -7.78 -11.87
C ASP A 253 6.35 -8.16 -10.67
N ARG A 254 6.50 -7.48 -9.54
CA ARG A 254 5.76 -7.72 -8.29
C ARG A 254 4.45 -6.95 -8.18
N ILE A 255 4.07 -6.17 -9.18
CA ILE A 255 2.80 -5.42 -9.16
C ILE A 255 1.62 -6.40 -9.02
N TYR A 256 0.82 -6.19 -7.97
CA TYR A 256 -0.35 -7.00 -7.61
C TYR A 256 -0.09 -8.49 -7.34
N GLU A 257 1.16 -8.88 -7.05
CA GLU A 257 1.53 -10.27 -6.82
C GLU A 257 0.69 -10.92 -5.71
N ASN A 258 0.55 -10.25 -4.55
CA ASN A 258 -0.20 -10.80 -3.44
C ASN A 258 -1.69 -10.94 -3.76
N THR A 259 -2.25 -9.97 -4.49
CA THR A 259 -3.66 -9.97 -4.89
C THR A 259 -3.94 -11.10 -5.85
N ILE A 260 -3.08 -11.32 -6.84
CA ILE A 260 -3.25 -12.40 -7.82
C ILE A 260 -3.23 -13.76 -7.11
N ILE A 261 -2.28 -13.99 -6.21
CA ILE A 261 -2.19 -15.24 -5.42
C ILE A 261 -3.45 -15.43 -4.58
N ALA A 262 -3.85 -14.42 -3.80
CA ALA A 262 -5.00 -14.50 -2.92
C ALA A 262 -6.32 -14.73 -3.69
N LEU A 263 -6.47 -14.13 -4.87
CA LEU A 263 -7.64 -14.35 -5.72
C LEU A 263 -7.62 -15.73 -6.38
N GLY A 264 -6.46 -16.25 -6.79
CA GLY A 264 -6.33 -17.60 -7.33
C GLY A 264 -6.76 -18.68 -6.34
N GLU A 265 -6.24 -18.60 -5.10
CA GLU A 265 -6.65 -19.47 -4.00
C GLU A 265 -8.16 -19.42 -3.73
N ARG A 266 -8.75 -18.21 -3.80
CA ARG A 266 -10.17 -17.99 -3.54
C ARG A 266 -11.10 -18.41 -4.67
N LEU A 267 -10.66 -18.30 -5.91
CA LEU A 267 -11.45 -18.67 -7.10
C LEU A 267 -11.30 -20.17 -7.45
N GLY A 268 -10.36 -20.86 -6.82
CA GLY A 268 -10.10 -22.28 -7.09
C GLY A 268 -9.28 -22.50 -8.36
N ASP A 269 -8.60 -21.46 -8.84
CA ASP A 269 -7.59 -21.58 -9.87
C ASP A 269 -6.33 -22.15 -9.20
N GLY A 270 -6.20 -23.47 -9.21
CA GLY A 270 -4.96 -24.13 -8.81
C GLY A 270 -3.81 -23.62 -9.68
N LEU A 271 -2.73 -23.18 -9.01
CA LEU A 271 -1.43 -22.88 -9.63
C LEU A 271 -0.97 -24.02 -10.54
#